data_AF-A0AAP0H4E6-F1
#
_entry.id   AF-A0AAP0H4E6-F1
#
_cell.length_a   1.000
_cell.length_b   1.000
_cell.length_c   1.000
_cell.angle_alpha   90.00
_cell.angle_beta   90.00
_cell.angle_gamma   90.00
#
_symmetry.space_group_name_H-M   'P 1'
#
loop_
_entity.id
_entity.type
_entity.pdbx_description
1 polymer ?
#
loop_
_entity_poly.entity_id
_entity_poly.type
_entity_poly.pdbx_seq_one_letter_code
_entity_poly.pdbx_strand_id
1 'polypeptide(L)'
;MMKRSCDTHTVVPSQRAAGHHPSNTNRWDSISKMRGLSDAELEDWADAKKTLLECGKRERSDLAQKARVRWAIDGDDNSRFFHGLFRPMCAVGRINGLLIDGVWVNDPEKVMKINVGRTS
;
A
#
# COMPACT_ATOMS: atom_id res chain seq x y z
N MET A 1 -25.54 26.90 -9.93
CA MET A 1 -24.87 25.58 -9.95
C MET A 1 -23.44 25.78 -9.47
N MET A 2 -22.87 25.15 -8.43
CA MET A 2 -23.34 24.47 -7.23
C MET A 2 -22.55 25.10 -6.07
N LYS A 3 -23.18 25.27 -4.90
CA LYS A 3 -22.56 25.88 -3.72
C LYS A 3 -21.50 24.90 -3.16
N ARG A 4 -20.26 25.36 -2.99
CA ARG A 4 -19.25 24.64 -2.20
C ARG A 4 -19.61 24.79 -0.73
N SER A 5 -20.31 23.80 -0.17
CA SER A 5 -20.41 23.65 1.29
C SER A 5 -19.04 23.19 1.76
N CYS A 6 -18.27 24.09 2.38
CA CYS A 6 -17.12 23.69 3.17
C CYS A 6 -17.65 23.18 4.51
N ASP A 7 -18.14 21.94 4.50
CA ASP A 7 -18.49 21.25 5.73
C ASP A 7 -17.18 20.99 6.47
N THR A 8 -16.97 21.78 7.52
CA THR A 8 -15.94 21.58 8.54
C THR A 8 -16.23 20.27 9.27
N HIS A 9 -15.93 19.15 8.64
CA HIS A 9 -15.97 17.85 9.27
C HIS A 9 -14.81 17.76 10.26
N THR A 10 -15.18 18.01 11.52
CA THR A 10 -14.66 17.42 12.74
C THR A 10 -13.28 16.78 12.59
N VAL A 11 -12.26 17.48 13.09
CA VAL A 11 -10.98 16.88 13.50
C VAL A 11 -11.33 15.72 14.42
N VAL A 12 -11.36 14.50 13.89
CA VAL A 12 -11.49 13.30 14.71
C VAL A 12 -10.20 13.27 15.52
N PRO A 13 -10.24 13.42 16.85
CA PRO A 13 -9.04 13.27 17.64
C PRO A 13 -8.59 11.83 17.43
N SER A 14 -7.49 11.63 16.71
CA SER A 14 -6.76 10.37 16.75
C SER A 14 -6.36 10.21 18.20
N GLN A 15 -7.19 9.50 18.96
CA GLN A 15 -6.86 9.12 20.31
C GLN A 15 -5.55 8.38 20.18
N ARG A 16 -4.46 9.06 20.58
CA ARG A 16 -3.16 8.44 20.76
C ARG A 16 -3.33 7.54 21.98
N ALA A 17 -3.99 6.40 21.77
CA ALA A 17 -3.90 5.27 22.68
C ALA A 17 -2.41 4.97 22.72
N ALA A 18 -1.80 5.31 23.85
CA ALA A 18 -0.40 5.08 24.12
C ALA A 18 -0.04 3.69 23.59
N GLY A 19 0.94 3.64 22.69
CA GLY A 19 1.49 2.37 22.23
C GLY A 19 1.87 1.58 23.46
N HIS A 20 1.08 0.56 23.78
CA HIS A 20 1.41 -0.39 24.81
C HIS A 20 2.53 -1.22 24.22
N HIS A 21 3.76 -0.74 24.40
CA HIS A 21 4.97 -1.41 23.97
C HIS A 21 4.95 -2.81 24.60
N PRO A 22 4.99 -3.90 23.81
CA PRO A 22 5.04 -5.25 24.35
C PRO A 22 6.46 -5.49 24.90
N SER A 23 6.77 -4.87 26.03
CA SER A 23 8.07 -4.93 26.73
C SER A 23 8.37 -6.32 27.31
N ASN A 24 7.48 -7.30 27.16
CA ASN A 24 7.57 -8.60 27.83
C ASN A 24 8.01 -9.77 26.92
N THR A 25 8.13 -9.62 25.60
CA THR A 25 8.59 -10.73 24.74
C THR A 25 10.04 -11.13 25.00
N ASN A 26 10.89 -10.14 25.26
CA ASN A 26 12.31 -10.36 25.56
C ASN A 26 12.50 -11.21 26.83
N ARG A 27 11.58 -11.12 27.79
CA ARG A 27 11.61 -11.92 29.02
C ARG A 27 11.38 -13.40 28.71
N TRP A 28 10.34 -13.72 27.93
CA TRP A 28 10.04 -15.11 27.56
C TRP A 28 11.11 -15.73 26.65
N ASP A 29 11.67 -14.95 25.73
CA ASP A 29 12.78 -15.40 24.87
C ASP A 29 14.06 -15.70 25.67
N SER A 30 14.26 -15.01 26.80
CA SER A 30 15.36 -15.28 27.73
C SER A 30 15.10 -16.51 28.60
N ILE A 31 13.86 -16.70 29.08
CA ILE A 31 13.48 -17.84 29.93
C ILE A 31 13.53 -19.15 29.14
N SER A 32 13.03 -19.15 27.90
CA SER A 32 13.06 -20.30 26.99
C SER A 32 14.48 -20.80 26.69
N LYS A 33 15.46 -19.88 26.63
CA LYS A 33 16.88 -20.22 26.43
C LYS A 33 17.54 -20.82 27.67
N MET A 34 17.03 -20.52 28.87
CA MET A 34 17.65 -20.93 30.14
C MET A 34 17.05 -22.22 30.71
N ARG A 35 15.76 -22.49 30.51
CA ARG A 35 15.09 -23.70 31.03
C ARG A 35 13.90 -24.13 30.18
N GLY A 36 13.52 -25.40 30.28
CA GLY A 36 12.21 -25.87 29.81
C GLY A 36 11.09 -25.16 30.58
N LEU A 37 10.11 -24.62 29.86
CA LEU A 37 8.97 -23.91 30.46
C LEU A 37 8.03 -24.91 31.14
N SER A 38 7.49 -24.52 32.29
CA SER A 38 6.37 -25.24 32.91
C SER A 38 5.05 -24.94 32.18
N ASP A 39 4.05 -25.81 32.34
CA ASP A 39 2.76 -25.69 31.63
C ASP A 39 2.07 -24.34 31.86
N ALA A 40 2.14 -23.81 33.10
CA ALA A 40 1.58 -22.49 33.43
C ALA A 40 2.32 -21.34 32.73
N GLU A 41 3.65 -21.43 32.62
CA GLU A 41 4.44 -20.41 31.92
C GLU A 41 4.26 -20.47 30.40
N LEU A 42 3.92 -21.65 29.87
CA LEU A 42 3.59 -21.84 28.47
C LEU A 42 2.28 -21.13 28.11
N GLU A 43 1.29 -21.19 29.00
CA GLU A 43 0.00 -20.50 28.86
C GLU A 43 0.18 -18.97 28.92
N ASP A 44 0.92 -18.47 29.90
CA ASP A 44 1.27 -17.04 30.01
C ASP A 44 2.02 -16.53 28.77
N TRP A 45 2.92 -17.35 28.22
CA TRP A 45 3.62 -17.01 26.99
C TRP A 45 2.70 -16.99 25.77
N ALA A 46 1.77 -17.95 25.66
CA ALA A 46 0.80 -18.00 24.58
C ALA A 46 -0.11 -16.77 24.60
N ASP A 47 -0.54 -16.32 25.78
CA ASP A 47 -1.34 -15.11 25.96
C ASP A 47 -0.53 -13.84 25.64
N ALA A 48 0.72 -13.76 26.09
CA ALA A 48 1.62 -12.66 25.74
C ALA A 48 1.87 -12.58 24.22
N LYS A 49 1.95 -13.73 23.54
CA LYS A 49 2.10 -13.79 22.08
C LYS A 49 0.81 -13.39 21.35
N LYS A 50 -0.34 -13.85 21.84
CA LYS A 50 -1.65 -13.51 21.28
C LYS A 50 -1.92 -12.01 21.35
N THR A 51 -1.69 -11.41 22.51
CA THR A 51 -1.85 -9.96 22.74
C THR A 51 -0.93 -9.15 21.82
N LEU A 52 0.31 -9.58 21.61
CA LEU A 52 1.23 -8.94 20.66
C LEU A 52 0.70 -8.99 19.21
N LEU A 53 0.19 -10.15 18.78
CA LEU A 53 -0.37 -10.29 17.43
C LEU A 53 -1.60 -9.39 17.24
N GLU A 54 -2.45 -9.29 18.25
CA GLU A 54 -3.62 -8.41 18.26
C GLU A 54 -3.21 -6.94 18.21
N CYS A 55 -2.19 -6.55 18.97
CA CYS A 55 -1.63 -5.19 18.93
C CYS A 55 -1.11 -4.86 17.52
N GLY A 56 -0.29 -5.72 16.91
CA GLY A 56 0.22 -5.51 15.56
C GLY A 56 -0.87 -5.55 14.48
N LYS A 57 -1.98 -6.27 14.68
CA LYS A 57 -3.17 -6.18 13.81
C LYS A 57 -3.86 -4.82 13.93
N ARG A 58 -4.00 -4.30 15.16
CA ARG A 58 -4.61 -3.00 15.42
C ARG A 58 -3.79 -1.87 14.81
N GLU A 59 -2.47 -1.89 14.99
CA GLU A 59 -1.56 -0.89 14.42
C GLU A 59 -1.63 -0.87 12.89
N ARG A 60 -1.60 -2.04 12.24
CA ARG A 60 -1.77 -2.13 10.78
C ARG A 60 -3.11 -1.58 10.31
N SER A 61 -4.17 -1.86 11.04
CA SER A 61 -5.51 -1.37 10.71
C SER A 61 -5.62 0.14 10.87
N ASP A 62 -5.05 0.70 11.95
CA ASP A 62 -4.97 2.14 12.19
C ASP A 62 -4.15 2.86 11.11
N LEU A 63 -2.99 2.32 10.74
CA LEU A 63 -2.18 2.85 9.64
C LEU A 63 -2.95 2.82 8.31
N ALA A 64 -3.65 1.72 8.02
CA ALA A 64 -4.46 1.61 6.81
C ALA A 64 -5.62 2.62 6.80
N GLN A 65 -6.29 2.85 7.94
CA GLN A 65 -7.32 3.87 8.08
C GLN A 65 -6.75 5.28 7.89
N LYS A 66 -5.63 5.60 8.54
CA LYS A 66 -4.95 6.90 8.38
C LYS A 66 -4.52 7.14 6.94
N ALA A 67 -4.01 6.12 6.25
CA ALA A 67 -3.68 6.20 4.84
C ALA A 67 -4.92 6.47 3.98
N ARG A 68 -6.04 5.77 4.21
CA ARG A 68 -7.30 6.00 3.49
C ARG A 68 -7.86 7.40 3.72
N VAL A 69 -7.81 7.89 4.96
CA VAL A 69 -8.25 9.26 5.30
C VAL A 69 -7.36 10.26 4.57
N ARG A 70 -6.04 10.09 4.60
CA ARG A 70 -5.11 10.95 3.87
C ARG A 70 -5.38 10.93 2.36
N TRP A 71 -5.61 9.75 1.79
CA TRP A 71 -5.98 9.61 0.38
C TRP A 71 -7.30 10.32 0.03
N ALA A 72 -8.29 10.25 0.91
CA ALA A 72 -9.57 10.93 0.71
C ALA A 72 -9.44 12.47 0.82
N ILE A 73 -8.52 12.96 1.67
CA ILE A 73 -8.23 14.39 1.83
C ILE A 73 -7.41 14.93 0.65
N ASP A 74 -6.34 14.24 0.27
CA ASP A 74 -5.40 14.68 -0.77
C ASP A 74 -6.01 14.54 -2.18
N GLY A 75 -7.00 13.66 -2.36
CA GLY A 75 -7.84 13.60 -3.56
C GLY A 75 -7.05 13.50 -4.87
N ASP A 76 -7.31 14.42 -5.80
CA ASP A 76 -6.73 14.49 -7.16
C ASP A 76 -5.21 14.76 -7.17
N ASP A 77 -4.62 15.30 -6.10
CA ASP A 77 -3.16 15.51 -6.07
C ASP A 77 -2.39 14.19 -6.15
N ASN A 78 -2.95 13.12 -5.59
CA ASN A 78 -2.39 11.77 -5.70
C ASN A 78 -2.44 11.27 -7.16
N SER A 79 -3.58 11.49 -7.84
CA SER A 79 -3.73 11.17 -9.26
C SER A 79 -2.75 11.97 -10.11
N ARG A 80 -2.55 13.26 -9.84
CA ARG A 80 -1.57 14.11 -10.53
C ARG A 80 -0.14 13.64 -10.32
N PHE A 81 0.22 13.20 -9.11
CA PHE A 81 1.53 12.61 -8.82
C PHE A 81 1.77 11.34 -9.66
N PHE A 82 0.82 10.40 -9.63
CA PHE A 82 0.94 9.15 -10.39
C PHE A 82 0.89 9.39 -11.90
N HIS A 83 0.02 10.27 -12.39
CA HIS A 83 -0.02 10.66 -13.80
C HIS A 83 1.29 11.33 -14.24
N GLY A 84 1.89 12.15 -13.38
CA GLY A 84 3.19 12.78 -13.63
C GLY A 84 4.33 11.76 -13.68
N LEU A 85 4.28 10.72 -12.84
CA LEU A 85 5.28 9.65 -12.81
C LEU A 85 5.14 8.68 -14.00
N PHE A 86 3.90 8.32 -14.36
CA PHE A 86 3.63 7.28 -15.37
C PHE A 86 3.61 7.83 -16.81
N ARG A 87 3.19 9.09 -17.04
CA ARG A 87 3.15 9.69 -18.39
C ARG A 87 4.49 9.62 -19.13
N PRO A 88 5.63 10.00 -18.52
CA PRO A 88 6.93 9.91 -19.17
C PRO A 88 7.29 8.47 -19.54
N MET A 89 7.01 7.51 -18.66
CA MET A 89 7.32 6.10 -18.88
C MET A 89 6.49 5.51 -20.04
N CYS A 90 5.19 5.84 -20.10
CA CYS A 90 4.34 5.52 -21.25
C CYS A 90 4.79 6.23 -22.54
N ALA A 91 5.27 7.46 -22.44
CA ALA A 91 5.77 8.20 -23.61
C ALA A 91 7.07 7.60 -24.16
N VAL A 92 7.96 7.12 -23.29
CA VAL A 92 9.22 6.46 -23.66
C VAL A 92 8.98 5.08 -24.26
N GLY A 93 8.01 4.32 -23.73
CA GLY A 93 7.61 3.02 -24.28
C GLY A 93 6.75 3.10 -25.55
N ARG A 94 6.39 4.31 -26.02
CA ARG A 94 5.52 4.47 -27.17
C ARG A 94 6.29 4.25 -28.47
N ILE A 95 5.93 3.19 -29.18
CA ILE A 95 6.44 2.92 -30.53
C ILE A 95 5.82 3.97 -31.48
N ASN A 96 6.62 4.93 -31.93
CA ASN A 96 6.19 6.04 -32.81
C ASN A 96 6.20 5.68 -34.31
N GLY A 97 6.36 4.40 -34.64
CA GLY A 97 6.39 3.93 -36.02
C GLY A 97 7.25 2.68 -36.19
N LEU A 98 7.01 1.96 -37.28
CA LEU A 98 7.78 0.78 -37.67
C LEU A 98 8.35 1.00 -39.07
N LEU A 99 9.57 0.53 -39.30
CA LEU A 99 10.18 0.47 -40.63
C LEU A 99 9.74 -0.82 -41.32
N ILE A 100 9.01 -0.71 -42.43
CA ILE A 100 8.48 -1.84 -43.19
C ILE A 100 8.90 -1.67 -44.65
N ASP A 101 9.62 -2.64 -45.21
CA ASP A 101 10.07 -2.64 -46.61
C ASP A 101 10.79 -1.34 -47.03
N GLY A 102 11.54 -0.75 -46.10
CA GLY A 102 12.26 0.51 -46.31
C GLY A 102 11.42 1.78 -46.13
N VAL A 103 10.12 1.67 -45.83
CA VAL A 103 9.20 2.80 -45.61
C VAL A 103 8.88 2.94 -44.12
N TRP A 104 9.04 4.16 -43.60
CA TRP A 104 8.67 4.49 -42.22
C TRP A 104 7.14 4.68 -42.11
N VAL A 105 6.47 3.83 -41.34
CA VAL A 105 5.02 3.89 -41.15
C VAL A 105 4.70 4.30 -39.71
N ASN A 106 4.02 5.44 -39.55
CA ASN A 106 3.56 6.00 -38.27
C ASN A 106 2.01 6.01 -38.16
N ASP A 107 1.33 5.34 -39.08
CA ASP A 107 -0.14 5.25 -39.06
C ASP A 107 -0.57 4.17 -38.04
N PRO A 108 -1.31 4.54 -36.97
CA PRO A 108 -1.64 3.63 -35.87
C PRO A 108 -2.48 2.44 -36.32
N GLU A 109 -3.35 2.60 -37.32
CA GLU A 109 -4.16 1.48 -37.83
C GLU A 109 -3.30 0.45 -38.57
N LYS A 110 -2.29 0.90 -39.32
CA LYS A 110 -1.40 0.02 -40.08
C LYS A 110 -0.45 -0.74 -39.15
N VAL A 111 0.09 -0.06 -38.14
CA VAL A 111 0.97 -0.67 -37.13
C VAL A 111 0.23 -1.75 -36.34
N MET A 112 -1.03 -1.50 -35.94
CA MET A 112 -1.82 -2.49 -35.19
C MET A 112 -2.19 -3.73 -36.03
N LYS A 113 -2.61 -3.56 -37.29
CA LYS A 113 -2.98 -4.68 -38.18
C LYS A 113 -1.83 -5.67 -38.39
N ILE A 114 -0.59 -5.18 -38.41
CA ILE A 114 0.61 -6.02 -38.59
C ILE A 114 0.91 -6.86 -37.36
N ASN A 115 0.72 -6.31 -36.15
CA ASN A 115 1.04 -7.02 -34.91
C ASN A 115 0.10 -8.21 -34.65
N VAL A 116 -1.13 -8.14 -35.14
CA VAL A 116 -2.15 -9.21 -35.01
C VAL A 116 -1.90 -10.38 -35.97
N GLY A 117 -1.25 -10.14 -37.12
CA GLY A 117 -0.97 -11.18 -38.13
C GLY A 117 0.25 -12.07 -37.87
N ARG A 118 1.04 -11.79 -36.81
CA ARG A 118 2.27 -12.55 -36.48
C ARG A 118 2.12 -13.51 -35.31
N THR A 119 1.01 -13.47 -34.57
CA THR A 119 0.70 -14.43 -33.50
C THR A 119 -0.13 -15.57 -34.07
N SER A 120 0.51 -16.49 -34.80
CA SER A 120 -0.04 -17.82 -35.14
C SER A 120 1.07 -18.85 -35.10
#